data_AF-A0A4S0JU99-F1
#
_entry.id   AF-A0A4S0JU99-F1
#
_cell.length_a   1.000
_cell.length_b   1.000
_cell.length_c   1.000
_cell.angle_alpha   90.00
_cell.angle_beta   90.00
_cell.angle_gamma   90.00
#
_symmetry.space_group_name_H-M   'P 1'
#
loop_
_entity.id
_entity.type
_entity.pdbx_description
1 polymer ?
#
loop_
_entity_poly.entity_id
_entity_poly.type
_entity_poly.pdbx_seq_one_letter_code
_entity_poly.pdbx_strand_id
1 'polypeptide(L)'
;MESRAMLGTIREFWNDQRGIAMILVSIMLPVLVGFALLAIDMSRANGLHADLQKGVDALALAAAAELDGNTDAIIRANRAFTTLLANETLFSTAGEHPIATADVTIAYLTGIPASDDIKLTAAGVDSNGVNWASTDPKLVKFAEVTVNASSTTADGAGAFATIFPASFIGGGDRMDLRPQAVAGFTNALCQFTPMFICNPYASLGALQTAVSGTSKPMIWLKEQTGGNNAQYGPGNYGFLSSPEGDKSAQKLTEMFAVTNPPACYSQSGVKTRPGNVTPVNDGINTRFDIYPNGNSGKLVPSSAPPAPNVRKGMVVKKTGGSCSYDLPGSGQTNNYKALPRDNCFYSGTCTQAGVLGNGAWDFAGYWSVNHGNASTSGVLTACGASPSRYCVYKYEINNPTLKSGQEKTPPQCNTTTQLADRRLVYVAIIDCAANNVQGGGQTLPVQAFASVFVTETAGGPPNADIYGEIQDISTSVGQGTLKKLQRNEAQLYR
;
A
#
# COMPACT_ATOMS: atom_id res chain seq x y z
N MET A 1 -33.32 100.25 -11.57
CA MET A 1 -32.45 99.15 -12.03
C MET A 1 -32.58 97.87 -11.18
N GLU A 2 -33.16 97.91 -9.98
CA GLU A 2 -33.18 96.77 -9.05
C GLU A 2 -34.15 95.62 -9.42
N SER A 3 -35.29 95.91 -10.05
CA SER A 3 -36.28 94.87 -10.41
C SER A 3 -35.78 93.90 -11.52
N ARG A 4 -34.89 94.35 -12.41
CA ARG A 4 -34.31 93.50 -13.46
C ARG A 4 -33.23 92.54 -12.93
N ALA A 5 -32.52 92.91 -11.85
CA ALA A 5 -31.54 92.03 -11.22
C ALA A 5 -32.22 90.85 -10.49
N MET A 6 -33.34 91.12 -9.80
CA MET A 6 -34.11 90.10 -9.06
C MET A 6 -34.76 89.05 -9.98
N LEU A 7 -35.26 89.47 -11.15
CA LEU A 7 -35.83 88.56 -12.17
C LEU A 7 -34.77 87.69 -12.85
N GLY A 8 -33.52 88.19 -12.97
CA GLY A 8 -32.40 87.43 -13.50
C GLY A 8 -31.98 86.28 -12.56
N THR A 9 -31.83 86.57 -11.27
CA THR A 9 -31.45 85.57 -10.25
C THR A 9 -32.52 84.50 -10.03
N ILE A 10 -33.80 84.86 -10.10
CA ILE A 10 -34.91 83.88 -9.99
C ILE A 10 -34.93 82.96 -11.21
N ARG A 11 -34.64 83.48 -12.41
CA ARG A 11 -34.60 82.70 -13.65
C ARG A 11 -33.36 81.81 -13.74
N GLU A 12 -32.23 82.23 -13.17
CA GLU A 12 -31.06 81.37 -12.97
C GLU A 12 -31.36 80.20 -12.02
N PHE A 13 -32.05 80.44 -10.90
CA PHE A 13 -32.43 79.37 -9.97
C PHE A 13 -33.46 78.38 -10.57
N TRP A 14 -34.38 78.89 -11.40
CA TRP A 14 -35.39 78.05 -12.09
C TRP A 14 -34.81 77.20 -13.21
N ASN A 15 -33.71 77.65 -13.83
CA ASN A 15 -32.94 76.89 -14.82
C ASN A 15 -31.76 76.13 -14.20
N ASP A 16 -31.60 76.15 -12.87
CA ASP A 16 -30.48 75.50 -12.20
C ASP A 16 -30.68 73.98 -12.14
N GLN A 17 -30.10 73.28 -13.11
CA GLN A 17 -30.09 71.82 -13.17
C GLN A 17 -29.00 71.19 -12.28
N ARG A 18 -28.22 71.95 -11.51
CA ARG A 18 -27.17 71.40 -10.63
C ARG A 18 -27.74 70.53 -9.49
N GLY A 19 -29.03 70.68 -9.14
CA GLY A 19 -29.69 69.90 -8.10
C GLY A 19 -30.07 68.47 -8.50
N ILE A 20 -30.25 68.17 -9.80
CA ILE A 20 -30.63 66.82 -10.24
C ILE A 20 -29.50 65.81 -10.04
N ALA A 21 -28.25 66.28 -10.15
CA ALA A 21 -27.07 65.49 -9.83
C ALA A 21 -27.03 65.12 -8.34
N MET A 22 -27.49 66.01 -7.44
CA MET A 22 -27.55 65.72 -6.00
C MET A 22 -28.52 64.56 -5.71
N ILE A 23 -29.74 64.60 -6.29
CA ILE A 23 -30.75 63.55 -6.11
C ILE A 23 -30.23 62.20 -6.61
N LEU A 24 -29.64 62.18 -7.81
CA LEU A 24 -29.07 60.98 -8.41
C LEU A 24 -27.93 60.42 -7.54
N VAL A 25 -27.02 61.27 -7.06
CA VAL A 25 -25.92 60.87 -6.17
C VAL A 25 -26.45 60.34 -4.84
N SER A 26 -27.46 60.98 -4.24
CA SER A 26 -28.03 60.51 -2.96
C SER A 26 -28.71 59.14 -3.05
N ILE A 27 -29.18 58.73 -4.23
CA ILE A 27 -29.75 57.39 -4.45
C ILE A 27 -28.65 56.39 -4.86
N MET A 28 -27.73 56.79 -5.75
CA MET A 28 -26.69 55.89 -6.25
C MET A 28 -25.59 55.61 -5.24
N LEU A 29 -25.20 56.59 -4.41
CA LEU A 29 -24.10 56.44 -3.46
C LEU A 29 -24.36 55.31 -2.44
N PRO A 30 -25.52 55.23 -1.76
CA PRO A 30 -25.80 54.09 -0.87
C PRO A 30 -25.80 52.74 -1.60
N VAL A 31 -26.30 52.70 -2.84
CA VAL A 31 -26.33 51.46 -3.65
C VAL A 31 -24.91 51.01 -3.98
N LEU A 32 -24.05 51.93 -4.45
CA LEU A 32 -22.65 51.64 -4.77
C LEU A 32 -21.85 51.23 -3.54
N VAL A 33 -22.05 51.90 -2.41
CA VAL A 33 -21.43 51.52 -1.13
C VAL A 33 -21.91 50.15 -0.68
N GLY A 34 -23.22 49.86 -0.78
CA GLY A 34 -23.79 48.55 -0.45
C GLY A 34 -23.17 47.41 -1.26
N PHE A 35 -23.03 47.59 -2.58
CA PHE A 35 -22.35 46.62 -3.44
C PHE A 35 -20.87 46.47 -3.11
N ALA A 36 -20.16 47.56 -2.79
CA ALA A 36 -18.77 47.50 -2.38
C ALA A 36 -18.58 46.70 -1.08
N LEU A 37 -19.45 46.89 -0.09
CA LEU A 37 -19.42 46.14 1.17
C LEU A 37 -19.71 44.64 0.94
N LEU A 38 -20.73 44.32 0.13
CA LEU A 38 -21.04 42.94 -0.23
C LEU A 38 -19.86 42.26 -0.95
N ALA A 39 -19.19 42.97 -1.86
CA ALA A 39 -18.02 42.45 -2.55
C ALA A 39 -16.84 42.19 -1.59
N ILE A 40 -16.63 43.05 -0.59
CA ILE A 40 -15.61 42.86 0.46
C ILE A 40 -15.94 41.62 1.29
N ASP A 41 -17.18 41.46 1.76
CA ASP A 41 -17.58 40.30 2.56
C ASP A 41 -17.46 38.99 1.78
N MET A 42 -17.85 38.98 0.51
CA MET A 42 -17.68 37.80 -0.35
C MET A 42 -16.20 37.48 -0.58
N SER A 43 -15.35 38.51 -0.71
CA SER A 43 -13.90 38.32 -0.85
C SER A 43 -13.29 37.72 0.42
N ARG A 44 -13.72 38.19 1.61
CA ARG A 44 -13.34 37.64 2.90
C ARG A 44 -13.84 36.20 3.07
N ALA A 45 -15.10 35.94 2.72
CA ALA A 45 -15.70 34.60 2.77
C ALA A 45 -14.91 33.61 1.92
N ASN A 46 -14.58 33.98 0.68
CA ASN A 46 -13.81 33.11 -0.22
C ASN A 46 -12.38 32.87 0.29
N GLY A 47 -11.72 33.89 0.85
CA GLY A 47 -10.41 33.75 1.48
C GLY A 47 -10.45 32.77 2.66
N LEU A 48 -11.38 33.00 3.60
CA LEU A 48 -11.57 32.12 4.76
C LEU A 48 -11.94 30.69 4.35
N HIS A 49 -12.82 30.53 3.37
CA HIS A 49 -13.17 29.21 2.84
C HIS A 49 -11.94 28.50 2.28
N ALA A 50 -11.12 29.17 1.48
CA ALA A 50 -9.93 28.58 0.90
C ALA A 50 -8.90 28.17 1.96
N ASP A 51 -8.73 28.95 3.01
CA ASP A 51 -7.76 28.64 4.08
C ASP A 51 -8.26 27.53 5.01
N LEU A 52 -9.56 27.56 5.38
CA LEU A 52 -10.17 26.45 6.11
C LEU A 52 -10.17 25.16 5.29
N GLN A 53 -10.45 25.23 3.98
CA GLN A 53 -10.38 24.07 3.09
C GLN A 53 -8.97 23.46 3.05
N LYS A 54 -7.92 24.27 2.93
CA LYS A 54 -6.53 23.77 3.01
C LYS A 54 -6.24 23.11 4.36
N GLY A 55 -6.77 23.67 5.45
CA GLY A 55 -6.63 23.13 6.80
C GLY A 55 -7.30 21.76 6.95
N VAL A 56 -8.57 21.63 6.54
CA VAL A 56 -9.27 20.34 6.59
C VAL A 56 -8.70 19.32 5.62
N ASP A 57 -8.26 19.73 4.42
CA ASP A 57 -7.57 18.85 3.46
C ASP A 57 -6.29 18.26 4.10
N ALA A 58 -5.49 19.09 4.76
CA ALA A 58 -4.26 18.66 5.42
C ALA A 58 -4.54 17.73 6.61
N LEU A 59 -5.54 18.05 7.44
CA LEU A 59 -5.95 17.21 8.57
C LEU A 59 -6.50 15.85 8.09
N ALA A 60 -7.34 15.86 7.06
CA ALA A 60 -7.89 14.64 6.48
C ALA A 60 -6.76 13.75 5.93
N LEU A 61 -5.83 14.31 5.15
CA LEU A 61 -4.68 13.57 4.62
C LEU A 61 -3.79 13.00 5.73
N ALA A 62 -3.51 13.79 6.78
CA ALA A 62 -2.70 13.33 7.90
C ALA A 62 -3.37 12.21 8.69
N ALA A 63 -4.69 12.32 8.95
CA ALA A 63 -5.43 11.28 9.62
C ALA A 63 -5.56 10.02 8.76
N ALA A 64 -5.84 10.17 7.46
CA ALA A 64 -5.93 9.05 6.52
C ALA A 64 -4.61 8.30 6.42
N ALA A 65 -3.46 9.00 6.41
CA ALA A 65 -2.13 8.37 6.34
C ALA A 65 -1.84 7.39 7.48
N GLU A 66 -2.55 7.51 8.61
CA GLU A 66 -2.42 6.60 9.75
C GLU A 66 -3.35 5.38 9.66
N LEU A 67 -4.29 5.34 8.70
CA LEU A 67 -5.28 4.27 8.51
C LEU A 67 -4.71 3.08 7.72
N ASP A 68 -3.67 2.45 8.25
CA ASP A 68 -2.97 1.33 7.62
C ASP A 68 -3.60 -0.06 7.87
N GLY A 69 -4.75 -0.11 8.53
CA GLY A 69 -5.48 -1.35 8.86
C GLY A 69 -4.95 -2.10 10.10
N ASN A 70 -3.92 -1.58 10.78
CA ASN A 70 -3.47 -2.14 12.07
C ASN A 70 -4.45 -1.79 13.21
N THR A 71 -4.42 -2.56 14.29
CA THR A 71 -5.36 -2.40 15.42
C THR A 71 -5.25 -1.05 16.14
N ASP A 72 -4.13 -0.35 16.01
CA ASP A 72 -3.87 0.97 16.60
C ASP A 72 -4.04 2.13 15.60
N ALA A 73 -4.50 1.87 14.37
CA ALA A 73 -4.60 2.87 13.30
C ALA A 73 -5.42 4.10 13.70
N ILE A 74 -6.64 3.91 14.22
CA ILE A 74 -7.51 5.02 14.70
C ILE A 74 -6.85 5.81 15.84
N ILE A 75 -6.11 5.14 16.72
CA ILE A 75 -5.41 5.80 17.85
C ILE A 75 -4.33 6.74 17.29
N ARG A 76 -3.55 6.29 16.31
CA ARG A 76 -2.53 7.12 15.66
C ARG A 76 -3.16 8.26 14.85
N ALA A 77 -4.27 8.00 14.14
CA ALA A 77 -5.00 9.02 13.40
C ALA A 77 -5.55 10.13 14.32
N ASN A 78 -6.14 9.77 15.47
CA ASN A 78 -6.59 10.74 16.47
C ASN A 78 -5.44 11.56 17.07
N ARG A 79 -4.28 10.93 17.28
CA ARG A 79 -3.07 11.63 17.73
C ARG A 79 -2.57 12.61 16.65
N ALA A 80 -2.56 12.22 15.38
CA ALA A 80 -2.20 13.10 14.28
C ALA A 80 -3.15 14.29 14.19
N PHE A 81 -4.47 14.04 14.25
CA PHE A 81 -5.50 15.07 14.25
C PHE A 81 -5.30 16.09 15.38
N THR A 82 -5.13 15.63 16.63
CA THR A 82 -4.97 16.52 17.79
C THR A 82 -3.63 17.25 17.82
N THR A 83 -2.55 16.65 17.31
CA THR A 83 -1.20 17.26 17.32
C THR A 83 -1.03 18.30 16.22
N LEU A 84 -1.69 18.12 15.08
CA LEU A 84 -1.58 19.01 13.91
C LEU A 84 -2.59 20.16 13.92
N LEU A 85 -3.52 20.17 14.87
CA LEU A 85 -4.49 21.23 15.06
C LEU A 85 -3.84 22.41 15.82
N ALA A 86 -3.09 23.22 15.08
CA ALA A 86 -2.33 24.36 15.61
C ALA A 86 -2.63 25.69 14.88
N ASN A 87 -3.55 25.67 13.91
CA ASN A 87 -3.89 26.85 13.12
C ASN A 87 -4.85 27.77 13.90
N GLU A 88 -4.85 29.05 13.53
CA GLU A 88 -5.74 30.07 14.11
C GLU A 88 -6.46 30.81 12.97
N THR A 89 -7.67 31.31 13.21
CA THR A 89 -8.39 32.16 12.26
C THR A 89 -8.46 33.60 12.77
N LEU A 90 -8.24 34.56 11.86
CA LEU A 90 -8.29 36.00 12.17
C LEU A 90 -9.66 36.63 11.89
N PHE A 91 -10.61 35.83 11.38
CA PHE A 91 -11.91 36.32 10.94
C PHE A 91 -13.00 36.22 12.03
N SER A 92 -12.65 35.83 13.27
CA SER A 92 -13.63 35.69 14.35
C SER A 92 -14.17 37.04 14.84
N THR A 93 -15.40 37.03 15.35
CA THR A 93 -16.00 38.17 16.08
C THR A 93 -15.26 38.49 17.38
N ALA A 94 -14.41 37.58 17.87
CA ALA A 94 -13.62 37.69 19.10
C ALA A 94 -12.12 37.98 18.88
N GLY A 95 -11.65 38.21 17.64
CA GLY A 95 -10.24 38.42 17.32
C GLY A 95 -9.54 37.16 16.80
N GLU A 96 -8.34 36.85 17.32
CA GLU A 96 -7.64 35.59 17.03
C GLU A 96 -8.41 34.40 17.64
N HIS A 97 -8.83 33.45 16.81
CA HIS A 97 -9.50 32.22 17.25
C HIS A 97 -8.60 31.00 17.00
N PRO A 98 -7.96 30.43 18.04
CA PRO A 98 -7.24 29.17 17.92
C PRO A 98 -8.21 28.04 17.58
N ILE A 99 -7.95 27.34 16.47
CA ILE A 99 -8.79 26.21 16.08
C ILE A 99 -8.56 25.08 17.08
N ALA A 100 -9.62 24.65 17.75
CA ALA A 100 -9.59 23.56 18.72
C ALA A 100 -10.42 22.37 18.24
N THR A 101 -10.34 21.24 18.95
CA THR A 101 -11.11 20.03 18.62
C THR A 101 -12.63 20.22 18.72
N ALA A 102 -13.08 21.33 19.33
CA ALA A 102 -14.49 21.72 19.33
C ALA A 102 -14.93 22.32 17.98
N ASP A 103 -14.02 22.89 17.19
CA ASP A 103 -14.30 23.52 15.91
C ASP A 103 -14.31 22.54 14.74
N VAL A 104 -13.77 21.34 14.92
CA VAL A 104 -13.57 20.38 13.83
C VAL A 104 -13.94 18.98 14.31
N THR A 105 -14.74 18.28 13.52
CA THR A 105 -15.07 16.86 13.75
C THR A 105 -14.32 15.99 12.75
N ILE A 106 -13.85 14.83 13.21
CA ILE A 106 -13.29 13.77 12.37
C ILE A 106 -14.14 12.51 12.46
N ALA A 107 -14.48 11.93 11.30
CA ALA A 107 -15.16 10.64 11.17
C ALA A 107 -14.30 9.66 10.34
N TYR A 108 -14.28 8.39 10.74
CA TYR A 108 -13.54 7.34 10.03
C TYR A 108 -14.48 6.45 9.25
N LEU A 109 -14.20 6.28 7.95
CA LEU A 109 -15.12 5.62 7.03
C LEU A 109 -14.49 4.36 6.42
N THR A 110 -15.33 3.35 6.23
CA THR A 110 -14.98 2.09 5.54
C THR A 110 -14.99 2.23 4.01
N GLY A 111 -15.71 3.22 3.50
CA GLY A 111 -15.89 3.52 2.10
C GLY A 111 -16.46 4.92 1.92
N ILE A 112 -16.70 5.30 0.67
CA ILE A 112 -17.34 6.54 0.27
C ILE A 112 -18.33 6.24 -0.87
N PRO A 113 -19.34 7.11 -1.11
CA PRO A 113 -20.20 6.99 -2.27
C PRO A 113 -19.40 6.92 -3.58
N ALA A 114 -19.87 6.12 -4.54
CA ALA A 114 -19.17 5.93 -5.81
C ALA A 114 -19.32 7.09 -6.80
N SER A 115 -20.21 8.05 -6.51
CA SER A 115 -20.47 9.25 -7.33
C SER A 115 -20.29 10.48 -6.46
N ASP A 116 -19.59 11.48 -7.01
CA ASP A 116 -19.32 12.77 -6.36
C ASP A 116 -20.60 13.61 -6.19
N ASP A 117 -21.69 13.27 -6.88
CA ASP A 117 -22.99 13.93 -6.73
C ASP A 117 -23.71 13.55 -5.40
N ILE A 118 -23.26 12.48 -4.73
CA ILE A 118 -23.87 11.99 -3.49
C ILE A 118 -23.19 12.66 -2.31
N LYS A 119 -23.92 13.53 -1.63
CA LYS A 119 -23.40 14.28 -0.48
C LYS A 119 -23.15 13.37 0.72
N LEU A 120 -22.09 13.66 1.46
CA LEU A 120 -21.73 13.04 2.73
C LEU A 120 -21.93 14.03 3.89
N THR A 121 -22.61 13.59 4.93
CA THR A 121 -22.74 14.36 6.18
C THR A 121 -21.51 14.18 7.05
N ALA A 122 -21.21 15.13 7.95
CA ALA A 122 -20.09 15.06 8.90
C ALA A 122 -20.06 13.81 9.81
N ALA A 123 -21.13 13.02 9.83
CA ALA A 123 -21.22 11.75 10.54
C ALA A 123 -20.90 10.53 9.64
N GLY A 124 -20.45 10.73 8.40
CA GLY A 124 -20.19 9.67 7.44
C GLY A 124 -21.44 9.02 6.85
N VAL A 125 -22.60 9.70 6.90
CA VAL A 125 -23.86 9.20 6.31
C VAL A 125 -24.13 9.92 5.00
N ASP A 126 -24.38 9.16 3.94
CA ASP A 126 -24.66 9.73 2.62
C ASP A 126 -26.14 10.15 2.45
N SER A 127 -26.44 10.91 1.39
CA SER A 127 -27.80 11.39 1.12
C SER A 127 -28.82 10.27 0.82
N ASN A 128 -28.37 9.04 0.57
CA ASN A 128 -29.22 7.86 0.40
C ASN A 128 -29.44 7.10 1.72
N GLY A 129 -28.85 7.57 2.82
CA GLY A 129 -28.97 6.98 4.15
C GLY A 129 -27.98 5.84 4.45
N VAL A 130 -26.97 5.63 3.61
CA VAL A 130 -25.92 4.63 3.87
C VAL A 130 -24.92 5.21 4.87
N ASN A 131 -24.68 4.47 5.96
CA ASN A 131 -23.68 4.83 6.95
C ASN A 131 -22.34 4.17 6.63
N TRP A 132 -21.35 4.99 6.31
CA TRP A 132 -20.00 4.55 5.98
C TRP A 132 -19.06 4.55 7.20
N ALA A 133 -19.47 5.22 8.28
CA ALA A 133 -18.67 5.38 9.49
C ALA A 133 -18.51 4.06 10.25
N SER A 134 -17.30 3.84 10.76
CA SER A 134 -16.98 2.67 11.59
C SER A 134 -15.93 3.01 12.64
N THR A 135 -15.93 2.23 13.72
CA THR A 135 -14.92 2.29 14.78
C THR A 135 -13.94 1.11 14.73
N ASP A 136 -14.08 0.23 13.73
CA ASP A 136 -13.14 -0.88 13.52
C ASP A 136 -11.89 -0.38 12.80
N PRO A 137 -10.71 -0.33 13.47
CA PRO A 137 -9.47 0.16 12.89
C PRO A 137 -8.96 -0.67 11.71
N LYS A 138 -9.48 -1.90 11.52
CA LYS A 138 -9.11 -2.78 10.39
C LYS A 138 -9.90 -2.49 9.11
N LEU A 139 -11.07 -1.85 9.25
CA LEU A 139 -12.00 -1.64 8.13
C LEU A 139 -11.98 -0.21 7.60
N VAL A 140 -11.67 0.76 8.45
CA VAL A 140 -11.63 2.18 8.06
C VAL A 140 -10.44 2.47 7.15
N LYS A 141 -10.69 3.22 6.07
CA LYS A 141 -9.70 3.59 5.04
C LYS A 141 -9.73 5.07 4.68
N PHE A 142 -10.78 5.77 5.10
CA PHE A 142 -10.96 7.18 4.83
C PHE A 142 -11.14 7.95 6.13
N ALA A 143 -10.63 9.18 6.16
CA ALA A 143 -10.85 10.16 7.19
C ALA A 143 -11.63 11.33 6.58
N GLU A 144 -12.79 11.60 7.15
CA GLU A 144 -13.61 12.77 6.86
C GLU A 144 -13.37 13.80 7.94
N VAL A 145 -13.04 15.02 7.55
CA VAL A 145 -12.85 16.15 8.46
C VAL A 145 -13.81 17.26 8.07
N THR A 146 -14.57 17.77 9.03
CA THR A 146 -15.55 18.84 8.80
C THR A 146 -15.40 19.95 9.83
N VAL A 147 -15.43 21.20 9.39
CA VAL A 147 -15.56 22.35 10.29
C VAL A 147 -16.99 22.38 10.87
N ASN A 148 -17.06 22.39 12.19
CA ASN A 148 -18.31 22.38 12.93
C ASN A 148 -19.08 23.68 12.73
N ALA A 149 -20.42 23.57 12.83
CA ALA A 149 -21.25 24.77 12.87
C ALA A 149 -20.93 25.55 14.14
N SER A 150 -21.08 26.87 14.03
CA SER A 150 -21.12 27.71 15.21
C SER A 150 -22.29 27.34 16.12
N SER A 151 -22.07 27.43 17.43
CA SER A 151 -23.13 27.18 18.41
C SER A 151 -23.91 28.46 18.70
N THR A 152 -25.04 28.33 19.42
CA THR A 152 -25.81 29.49 19.91
C THR A 152 -25.05 30.33 20.94
N THR A 153 -23.97 29.81 21.51
CA THR A 153 -23.23 30.40 22.64
C THR A 153 -21.78 30.75 22.34
N ALA A 154 -21.25 30.30 21.20
CA ALA A 154 -19.87 30.53 20.79
C ALA A 154 -19.72 30.38 19.28
N ASP A 155 -18.91 31.28 18.70
CA ASP A 155 -18.57 31.28 17.29
C ASP A 155 -17.53 30.21 17.00
N GLY A 156 -17.75 29.43 15.93
CA GLY A 156 -16.79 28.43 15.46
C GLY A 156 -15.77 29.03 14.50
N ALA A 157 -14.76 28.23 14.15
CA ALA A 157 -13.66 28.65 13.26
C ALA A 157 -14.11 29.25 11.89
N GLY A 158 -15.31 28.91 11.41
CA GLY A 158 -15.89 29.38 10.16
C GLY A 158 -16.69 30.67 10.23
N ALA A 159 -16.91 31.23 11.42
CA ALA A 159 -17.82 32.35 11.61
C ALA A 159 -17.14 33.72 11.60
N PHE A 160 -17.78 34.67 10.92
CA PHE A 160 -17.38 36.08 10.93
C PHE A 160 -18.57 37.02 10.74
N ALA A 161 -18.44 38.24 11.26
CA ALA A 161 -19.43 39.30 11.05
C ALA A 161 -19.27 39.94 9.66
N THR A 162 -20.39 40.09 8.95
CA THR A 162 -20.43 40.82 7.68
C THR A 162 -20.40 42.32 7.93
N ILE A 163 -19.78 43.06 7.02
CA ILE A 163 -19.76 44.53 7.03
C ILE A 163 -21.02 45.05 6.34
N PHE A 164 -21.50 44.36 5.30
CA PHE A 164 -22.80 44.62 4.68
C PHE A 164 -23.89 44.35 5.72
N PRO A 165 -24.74 45.33 6.03
CA PRO A 165 -25.73 45.20 7.08
C PRO A 165 -26.99 44.54 6.48
N ALA A 166 -26.89 43.22 6.26
CA ALA A 166 -27.93 42.38 5.70
C ALA A 166 -29.21 42.42 6.54
N SER A 167 -29.12 42.73 7.84
CA SER A 167 -30.27 42.94 8.72
C SER A 167 -31.27 43.99 8.21
N PHE A 168 -30.85 45.02 7.48
CA PHE A 168 -31.78 46.00 6.87
C PHE A 168 -32.67 45.40 5.78
N ILE A 169 -32.29 44.26 5.19
CA ILE A 169 -33.07 43.53 4.20
C ILE A 169 -33.61 42.19 4.75
N GLY A 170 -33.60 42.01 6.08
CA GLY A 170 -34.07 40.80 6.75
C GLY A 170 -33.10 39.61 6.71
N GLY A 171 -31.84 39.83 6.30
CA GLY A 171 -30.77 38.83 6.35
C GLY A 171 -30.01 38.84 7.68
N GLY A 172 -29.13 37.86 7.88
CA GLY A 172 -28.24 37.81 9.06
C GLY A 172 -26.91 38.50 8.80
N ASP A 173 -26.38 39.24 9.77
CA ASP A 173 -25.10 39.95 9.69
C ASP A 173 -23.88 39.04 9.99
N ARG A 174 -24.03 37.74 9.71
CA ARG A 174 -23.05 36.70 10.04
C ARG A 174 -23.01 35.64 8.95
N MET A 175 -21.80 35.25 8.60
CA MET A 175 -21.51 34.10 7.74
C MET A 175 -20.88 32.99 8.59
N ASP A 176 -21.17 31.72 8.27
CA ASP A 176 -20.59 30.54 8.92
C ASP A 176 -20.18 29.52 7.85
N LEU A 177 -18.87 29.43 7.59
CA LEU A 177 -18.31 28.58 6.54
C LEU A 177 -17.93 27.21 7.10
N ARG A 178 -18.36 26.15 6.41
CA ARG A 178 -18.26 24.78 6.92
C ARG A 178 -17.64 23.84 5.87
N PRO A 179 -16.37 24.07 5.48
CA PRO A 179 -15.71 23.19 4.54
C PRO A 179 -15.53 21.79 5.13
N GLN A 180 -15.49 20.82 4.23
CA GLN A 180 -15.35 19.41 4.50
C GLN A 180 -14.32 18.83 3.54
N ALA A 181 -13.56 17.85 4.01
CA ALA A 181 -12.61 17.12 3.20
C ALA A 181 -12.68 15.63 3.55
N VAL A 182 -12.59 14.79 2.53
CA VAL A 182 -12.42 13.35 2.71
C VAL A 182 -11.09 12.96 2.10
N ALA A 183 -10.26 12.28 2.88
CA ALA A 183 -9.03 11.70 2.38
C ALA A 183 -9.06 10.19 2.59
N GLY A 184 -8.57 9.45 1.60
CA GLY A 184 -8.36 8.02 1.68
C GLY A 184 -6.88 7.68 1.69
N PHE A 185 -6.57 6.52 2.24
CA PHE A 185 -5.22 5.99 2.23
C PHE A 185 -5.18 4.64 1.52
N THR A 186 -4.38 4.58 0.48
CA THR A 186 -4.11 3.34 -0.24
C THR A 186 -2.66 2.96 -0.07
N ASN A 187 -2.45 1.77 0.50
CA ASN A 187 -1.17 1.11 0.48
C ASN A 187 -1.07 0.24 -0.78
N ALA A 188 0.03 0.34 -1.52
CA ALA A 188 0.37 -0.57 -2.60
C ALA A 188 1.78 -1.12 -2.39
N LEU A 189 2.03 -2.38 -2.75
CA LEU A 189 3.39 -2.92 -2.83
C LEU A 189 3.84 -2.95 -4.29
N CYS A 190 4.90 -2.20 -4.59
CA CYS A 190 5.53 -2.16 -5.90
C CYS A 190 6.71 -3.12 -5.99
N GLN A 191 7.21 -3.37 -7.22
CA GLN A 191 8.25 -4.39 -7.47
C GLN A 191 7.84 -5.78 -6.99
N PHE A 192 6.56 -6.04 -7.14
CA PHE A 192 5.92 -7.22 -6.63
C PHE A 192 5.87 -8.34 -7.67
N THR A 193 6.06 -9.57 -7.23
CA THR A 193 5.91 -10.73 -8.11
C THR A 193 4.42 -11.00 -8.26
N PRO A 194 3.85 -11.05 -9.48
CA PRO A 194 2.40 -11.14 -9.71
C PRO A 194 1.83 -12.53 -9.34
N MET A 195 1.87 -12.85 -8.04
CA MET A 195 1.55 -14.15 -7.45
C MET A 195 0.81 -13.97 -6.13
N PHE A 196 -0.16 -14.83 -5.90
CA PHE A 196 -0.77 -15.01 -4.58
C PHE A 196 -0.58 -16.45 -4.10
N ILE A 197 -0.60 -16.60 -2.79
CA ILE A 197 -0.62 -17.90 -2.12
C ILE A 197 -1.86 -17.98 -1.23
N CYS A 198 -2.47 -19.14 -1.20
CA CYS A 198 -3.50 -19.46 -0.23
C CYS A 198 -2.84 -19.74 1.11
N ASN A 199 -3.27 -19.01 2.14
CA ASN A 199 -2.67 -19.08 3.46
C ASN A 199 -2.54 -20.54 3.92
N PRO A 200 -1.32 -21.09 4.04
CA PRO A 200 -1.14 -22.47 4.45
C PRO A 200 -1.34 -22.66 5.96
N TYR A 201 -1.48 -21.57 6.73
CA TYR A 201 -1.69 -21.62 8.17
C TYR A 201 -3.18 -21.62 8.50
N ALA A 202 -3.52 -22.14 9.69
CA ALA A 202 -4.91 -22.20 10.15
C ALA A 202 -5.54 -20.81 10.38
N SER A 203 -4.72 -19.76 10.55
CA SER A 203 -5.15 -18.38 10.68
C SER A 203 -3.99 -17.41 10.41
N LEU A 204 -4.30 -16.12 10.24
CA LEU A 204 -3.29 -15.06 10.18
C LEU A 204 -2.44 -14.98 11.46
N GLY A 205 -3.03 -15.25 12.64
CA GLY A 205 -2.29 -15.27 13.91
C GLY A 205 -1.28 -16.41 14.00
N ALA A 206 -1.60 -17.59 13.46
CA ALA A 206 -0.66 -18.71 13.37
C ALA A 206 0.50 -18.38 12.42
N LEU A 207 0.22 -17.72 11.30
CA LEU A 207 1.24 -17.21 10.39
C LEU A 207 2.15 -16.16 11.07
N GLN A 208 1.57 -15.20 11.78
CA GLN A 208 2.31 -14.17 12.54
C GLN A 208 3.27 -14.81 13.56
N THR A 209 2.83 -15.85 14.25
CA THR A 209 3.65 -16.61 15.20
C THR A 209 4.82 -17.33 14.51
N ALA A 210 4.57 -17.93 13.33
CA ALA A 210 5.64 -18.58 12.57
C ALA A 210 6.67 -17.57 12.04
N VAL A 211 6.24 -16.36 11.67
CA VAL A 211 7.10 -15.30 11.14
C VAL A 211 7.88 -14.56 12.23
N SER A 212 7.54 -14.69 13.51
CA SER A 212 8.34 -14.11 14.61
C SER A 212 9.46 -15.03 15.12
N GLY A 213 9.35 -16.35 14.97
CA GLY A 213 10.35 -17.32 15.45
C GLY A 213 11.66 -17.38 14.64
N THR A 214 12.72 -17.98 15.20
CA THR A 214 13.99 -18.23 14.46
C THR A 214 13.90 -19.43 13.52
N SER A 215 13.09 -20.43 13.90
CA SER A 215 12.73 -21.54 13.02
C SER A 215 11.57 -21.13 12.12
N LYS A 216 11.69 -21.40 10.82
CA LYS A 216 10.69 -21.09 9.81
C LYS A 216 10.17 -22.37 9.18
N PRO A 217 8.86 -22.68 9.28
CA PRO A 217 8.27 -23.78 8.53
C PRO A 217 8.48 -23.60 7.03
N MET A 218 8.90 -24.66 6.35
CA MET A 218 8.91 -24.69 4.90
C MET A 218 7.47 -24.83 4.39
N ILE A 219 7.14 -24.08 3.35
CA ILE A 219 5.88 -24.19 2.61
C ILE A 219 6.14 -24.89 1.28
N TRP A 220 5.26 -25.82 0.94
CA TRP A 220 5.18 -26.43 -0.38
C TRP A 220 4.03 -25.78 -1.14
N LEU A 221 4.37 -24.93 -2.09
CA LEU A 221 3.43 -24.22 -2.94
C LEU A 221 3.14 -25.03 -4.20
N LYS A 222 1.86 -25.36 -4.40
CA LYS A 222 1.37 -26.14 -5.54
C LYS A 222 0.60 -25.25 -6.50
N GLU A 223 0.84 -25.38 -7.79
CA GLU A 223 0.03 -24.67 -8.78
C GLU A 223 -1.37 -25.30 -8.85
N GLN A 224 -2.43 -24.48 -8.83
CA GLN A 224 -3.78 -24.99 -9.05
C GLN A 224 -4.04 -25.18 -10.55
N THR A 225 -4.15 -26.43 -10.99
CA THR A 225 -4.29 -26.81 -12.41
C THR A 225 -5.70 -27.25 -12.81
N GLY A 226 -6.66 -27.31 -11.88
CA GLY A 226 -7.97 -27.94 -12.12
C GLY A 226 -9.02 -27.14 -12.91
N GLY A 227 -8.64 -26.11 -13.68
CA GLY A 227 -9.57 -25.33 -14.51
C GLY A 227 -10.47 -24.36 -13.73
N ASN A 228 -11.51 -23.81 -14.38
CA ASN A 228 -12.30 -22.68 -13.86
C ASN A 228 -12.99 -22.95 -12.50
N ASN A 229 -13.39 -24.19 -12.23
CA ASN A 229 -14.12 -24.56 -11.00
C ASN A 229 -13.22 -25.16 -9.92
N ALA A 230 -11.90 -25.26 -10.15
CA ALA A 230 -11.01 -25.80 -9.15
C ALA A 230 -10.77 -24.80 -8.04
N GLN A 231 -11.25 -25.17 -6.85
CA GLN A 231 -11.07 -24.37 -5.66
C GLN A 231 -9.62 -24.41 -5.21
N TYR A 232 -9.06 -23.24 -4.89
CA TYR A 232 -7.74 -23.15 -4.32
C TYR A 232 -7.78 -23.55 -2.84
N GLY A 233 -6.89 -24.47 -2.45
CA GLY A 233 -6.71 -24.88 -1.06
C GLY A 233 -5.49 -24.24 -0.40
N PRO A 234 -5.33 -24.36 0.93
CA PRO A 234 -4.12 -23.96 1.64
C PRO A 234 -2.85 -24.52 0.99
N GLY A 235 -1.85 -23.67 0.76
CA GLY A 235 -0.62 -24.07 0.06
C GLY A 235 -0.71 -24.05 -1.47
N ASN A 236 -1.87 -23.77 -2.07
CA ASN A 236 -1.92 -23.50 -3.50
C ASN A 236 -1.42 -22.08 -3.81
N TYR A 237 -0.81 -21.90 -4.97
CA TYR A 237 -0.49 -20.58 -5.51
C TYR A 237 -1.16 -20.37 -6.87
N GLY A 238 -1.35 -19.10 -7.21
CA GLY A 238 -1.83 -18.67 -8.51
C GLY A 238 -1.28 -17.29 -8.87
N PHE A 239 -1.64 -16.81 -10.06
CA PHE A 239 -1.11 -15.54 -10.58
C PHE A 239 -2.10 -14.41 -10.41
N LEU A 240 -1.58 -13.19 -10.30
CA LEU A 240 -2.37 -11.96 -10.24
C LEU A 240 -2.42 -11.29 -11.60
N SER A 241 -3.55 -10.68 -11.91
CA SER A 241 -3.65 -9.81 -13.08
C SER A 241 -2.79 -8.56 -12.88
N SER A 242 -2.21 -8.03 -13.94
CA SER A 242 -1.44 -6.77 -13.87
C SER A 242 -2.40 -5.58 -14.02
N PRO A 243 -2.26 -4.50 -13.21
CA PRO A 243 -3.03 -3.27 -13.38
C PRO A 243 -2.92 -2.67 -14.79
N GLU A 244 -1.79 -2.91 -15.46
CA GLU A 244 -1.48 -2.48 -16.82
C GLU A 244 -2.01 -3.45 -17.91
N GLY A 245 -2.86 -4.38 -17.53
CA GLY A 245 -3.44 -5.42 -18.39
C GLY A 245 -2.57 -6.67 -18.53
N ASP A 246 -3.23 -7.82 -18.54
CA ASP A 246 -2.57 -9.14 -18.50
C ASP A 246 -1.66 -9.37 -19.71
N LYS A 247 -0.39 -9.64 -19.42
CA LYS A 247 0.64 -9.91 -20.44
C LYS A 247 0.69 -11.39 -20.80
N SER A 248 1.35 -11.75 -21.90
CA SER A 248 1.56 -13.16 -22.27
C SER A 248 2.23 -13.97 -21.14
N ALA A 249 2.08 -15.30 -21.16
CA ALA A 249 2.74 -16.16 -20.18
C ALA A 249 4.26 -15.96 -20.15
N GLN A 250 4.89 -15.72 -21.31
CA GLN A 250 6.31 -15.37 -21.38
C GLN A 250 6.65 -14.09 -20.62
N LYS A 251 5.84 -13.03 -20.76
CA LYS A 251 6.05 -11.77 -20.03
C LYS A 251 5.85 -11.94 -18.54
N LEU A 252 4.93 -12.80 -18.13
CA LEU A 252 4.78 -13.18 -16.73
C LEU A 252 6.06 -13.85 -16.21
N THR A 253 6.58 -14.85 -16.92
CA THR A 253 7.85 -15.51 -16.56
C THR A 253 9.01 -14.52 -16.49
N GLU A 254 9.08 -13.55 -17.41
CA GLU A 254 10.07 -12.46 -17.35
C GLU A 254 9.90 -11.58 -16.09
N MET A 255 8.67 -11.29 -15.65
CA MET A 255 8.42 -10.53 -14.42
C MET A 255 8.90 -11.27 -13.17
N PHE A 256 8.85 -12.61 -13.16
CA PHE A 256 9.45 -13.40 -12.09
C PHE A 256 10.98 -13.40 -12.16
N ALA A 257 11.57 -13.20 -13.35
CA ALA A 257 13.02 -13.25 -13.54
C ALA A 257 13.73 -11.93 -13.22
N VAL A 258 13.14 -10.79 -13.61
CA VAL A 258 13.75 -9.46 -13.40
C VAL A 258 13.82 -9.08 -11.93
N THR A 259 14.74 -8.18 -11.59
CA THR A 259 14.96 -7.72 -10.21
C THR A 259 13.89 -6.75 -9.72
N ASN A 260 13.41 -5.89 -10.61
CA ASN A 260 12.44 -4.84 -10.32
C ASN A 260 11.26 -4.95 -11.30
N PRO A 261 10.30 -5.85 -11.06
CA PRO A 261 9.13 -5.96 -11.92
C PRO A 261 8.29 -4.67 -11.85
N PRO A 262 7.80 -4.13 -12.97
CA PRO A 262 7.00 -2.90 -12.99
C PRO A 262 5.53 -3.21 -12.64
N ALA A 263 5.27 -3.72 -11.44
CA ALA A 263 3.92 -4.01 -10.98
C ALA A 263 3.73 -3.54 -9.54
N CYS A 264 2.59 -2.89 -9.27
CA CYS A 264 2.15 -2.45 -7.96
C CYS A 264 0.79 -3.05 -7.62
N TYR A 265 0.64 -3.61 -6.43
CA TYR A 265 -0.60 -4.25 -5.99
C TYR A 265 -1.13 -3.58 -4.74
N SER A 266 -2.39 -3.16 -4.78
CA SER A 266 -3.06 -2.55 -3.62
C SER A 266 -3.29 -3.57 -2.51
N GLN A 267 -3.12 -3.14 -1.26
CA GLN A 267 -3.54 -3.94 -0.10
C GLN A 267 -5.06 -4.03 0.02
N SER A 268 -5.81 -3.12 -0.60
CA SER A 268 -7.28 -3.15 -0.59
C SER A 268 -7.88 -4.33 -1.36
N GLY A 269 -7.11 -4.94 -2.26
CA GLY A 269 -7.52 -6.13 -2.97
C GLY A 269 -6.67 -6.39 -4.21
N VAL A 270 -6.62 -7.65 -4.62
CA VAL A 270 -5.89 -8.09 -5.81
C VAL A 270 -6.82 -8.89 -6.72
N LYS A 271 -6.65 -8.73 -8.02
CA LYS A 271 -7.41 -9.49 -9.01
C LYS A 271 -6.60 -10.71 -9.44
N THR A 272 -7.19 -11.90 -9.36
CA THR A 272 -6.55 -13.12 -9.86
C THR A 272 -6.50 -13.08 -11.39
N ARG A 273 -5.48 -13.71 -11.97
CA ARG A 273 -5.36 -13.81 -13.41
C ARG A 273 -6.22 -14.96 -13.94
N PRO A 274 -7.11 -14.72 -14.92
CA PRO A 274 -7.88 -15.80 -15.54
C PRO A 274 -7.03 -16.63 -16.50
N GLY A 275 -7.46 -17.87 -16.72
CA GLY A 275 -6.87 -18.80 -17.68
C GLY A 275 -5.77 -19.69 -17.12
N ASN A 276 -5.47 -20.78 -17.83
CA ASN A 276 -4.39 -21.70 -17.48
C ASN A 276 -3.05 -21.08 -17.92
N VAL A 277 -2.28 -20.59 -16.95
CA VAL A 277 -0.97 -19.99 -17.22
C VAL A 277 0.08 -21.09 -17.17
N THR A 278 1.04 -21.09 -18.09
CA THR A 278 2.15 -22.05 -18.01
C THR A 278 3.03 -21.74 -16.80
N PRO A 279 3.64 -22.76 -16.15
CA PRO A 279 4.53 -22.55 -15.03
C PRO A 279 5.62 -21.51 -15.32
N VAL A 280 5.91 -20.68 -14.31
CA VAL A 280 6.92 -19.60 -14.39
C VAL A 280 8.29 -20.03 -13.89
N ASN A 281 8.54 -21.35 -13.85
CA ASN A 281 9.72 -21.97 -13.27
C ASN A 281 11.02 -21.42 -13.86
N ASP A 282 11.06 -21.18 -15.18
CA ASP A 282 12.25 -20.62 -15.84
C ASP A 282 12.61 -19.23 -15.28
N GLY A 283 11.61 -18.41 -14.96
CA GLY A 283 11.81 -17.09 -14.36
C GLY A 283 12.31 -17.19 -12.92
N ILE A 284 11.77 -18.11 -12.13
CA ILE A 284 12.23 -18.36 -10.76
C ILE A 284 13.67 -18.91 -10.77
N ASN A 285 13.97 -19.85 -11.66
CA ASN A 285 15.22 -20.60 -11.74
C ASN A 285 16.42 -19.75 -12.18
N THR A 286 16.20 -18.57 -12.76
CA THR A 286 17.28 -17.57 -12.97
C THR A 286 18.01 -17.20 -11.68
N ARG A 287 17.32 -17.22 -10.52
CA ARG A 287 17.92 -17.00 -9.19
C ARG A 287 18.99 -18.02 -8.84
N PHE A 288 18.88 -19.20 -9.43
CA PHE A 288 19.72 -20.37 -9.23
C PHE A 288 20.76 -20.51 -10.35
N ASP A 289 20.99 -19.48 -11.17
CA ASP A 289 21.94 -19.55 -12.30
C ASP A 289 21.47 -20.48 -13.43
N ILE A 290 20.18 -20.81 -13.51
CA ILE A 290 19.62 -21.69 -14.57
C ILE A 290 18.83 -20.83 -15.56
N TYR A 291 19.10 -21.02 -16.86
CA TYR A 291 18.47 -20.28 -17.95
C TYR A 291 17.98 -21.24 -19.04
N PRO A 292 16.76 -21.03 -19.58
CA PRO A 292 16.24 -21.89 -20.63
C PRO A 292 17.07 -21.78 -21.92
N ASN A 293 17.08 -22.86 -22.70
CA ASN A 293 17.71 -22.85 -24.02
C ASN A 293 17.01 -21.84 -24.94
N GLY A 294 17.81 -21.05 -25.67
CA GLY A 294 17.30 -20.09 -26.65
C GLY A 294 17.09 -18.66 -26.14
N ASN A 295 17.36 -18.38 -24.85
CA ASN A 295 17.36 -17.02 -24.28
C ASN A 295 16.09 -16.22 -24.62
N SER A 296 14.92 -16.84 -24.48
CA SER A 296 13.63 -16.25 -24.87
C SER A 296 13.30 -15.00 -24.05
N GLY A 297 13.62 -13.81 -24.59
CA GLY A 297 13.27 -12.52 -24.00
C GLY A 297 14.22 -12.06 -22.89
N LYS A 298 13.69 -11.69 -21.72
CA LYS A 298 14.48 -11.18 -20.57
C LYS A 298 15.04 -12.28 -19.65
N LEU A 299 15.03 -13.53 -20.09
CA LEU A 299 15.62 -14.66 -19.34
C LEU A 299 17.10 -14.82 -19.71
N VAL A 300 17.88 -13.76 -19.49
CA VAL A 300 19.33 -13.74 -19.73
C VAL A 300 20.06 -13.13 -18.55
N PRO A 301 21.34 -13.47 -18.33
CA PRO A 301 22.08 -13.01 -17.17
C PRO A 301 22.16 -11.50 -16.97
N SER A 302 22.19 -10.72 -18.07
CA SER A 302 22.28 -9.27 -18.01
C SER A 302 21.00 -8.61 -17.48
N SER A 303 19.82 -9.22 -17.72
CA SER A 303 18.52 -8.66 -17.32
C SER A 303 17.86 -9.41 -16.16
N ALA A 304 18.23 -10.67 -15.94
CA ALA A 304 17.81 -11.52 -14.85
C ALA A 304 19.02 -12.18 -14.17
N PRO A 305 19.95 -11.41 -13.57
CA PRO A 305 21.13 -11.95 -12.89
C PRO A 305 20.76 -12.88 -11.72
N PRO A 306 21.59 -13.88 -11.41
CA PRO A 306 21.36 -14.82 -10.32
C PRO A 306 21.58 -14.21 -8.93
N ALA A 307 21.22 -14.98 -7.91
CA ALA A 307 21.56 -14.67 -6.52
C ALA A 307 23.07 -14.83 -6.27
N PRO A 308 23.64 -14.15 -5.26
CA PRO A 308 25.06 -14.28 -4.92
C PRO A 308 25.42 -15.66 -4.37
N ASN A 309 24.44 -16.36 -3.77
CA ASN A 309 24.53 -17.77 -3.45
C ASN A 309 23.51 -18.53 -4.33
N VAL A 310 23.99 -19.45 -5.18
CA VAL A 310 23.16 -20.23 -6.12
C VAL A 310 23.11 -21.72 -5.76
N ARG A 311 23.59 -22.10 -4.58
CA ARG A 311 23.58 -23.48 -4.08
C ARG A 311 22.17 -24.07 -4.15
N LYS A 312 22.08 -25.24 -4.79
CA LYS A 312 20.86 -25.96 -5.18
C LYS A 312 21.03 -27.48 -5.16
N GLY A 313 22.21 -27.99 -4.78
CA GLY A 313 22.48 -29.43 -4.75
C GLY A 313 22.63 -30.05 -6.12
N MET A 314 23.12 -29.32 -7.13
CA MET A 314 23.23 -29.80 -8.50
C MET A 314 24.62 -29.55 -9.11
N VAL A 315 24.93 -30.33 -10.15
CA VAL A 315 26.21 -30.24 -10.88
C VAL A 315 26.00 -29.44 -12.15
N VAL A 316 26.92 -28.51 -12.46
CA VAL A 316 26.86 -27.75 -13.71
C VAL A 316 26.97 -28.70 -14.91
N LYS A 317 26.01 -28.62 -15.83
CA LYS A 317 25.98 -29.40 -17.07
C LYS A 317 26.55 -28.60 -18.23
N LYS A 318 26.11 -27.34 -18.36
CA LYS A 318 26.48 -26.44 -19.46
C LYS A 318 26.68 -25.04 -18.92
N THR A 319 27.80 -24.44 -19.30
CA THR A 319 28.12 -23.04 -19.02
C THR A 319 27.73 -22.10 -20.17
N GLY A 320 27.65 -20.80 -19.88
CA GLY A 320 27.29 -19.75 -20.85
C GLY A 320 25.84 -19.30 -20.75
N GLY A 321 25.34 -18.62 -21.79
CA GLY A 321 24.03 -17.94 -21.76
C GLY A 321 22.82 -18.86 -21.51
N SER A 322 22.89 -20.12 -21.95
CA SER A 322 21.88 -21.15 -21.65
C SER A 322 22.42 -22.11 -20.58
N CYS A 323 22.66 -21.56 -19.40
CA CYS A 323 23.24 -22.31 -18.29
C CYS A 323 22.27 -23.37 -17.78
N SER A 324 22.76 -24.59 -17.55
CA SER A 324 21.96 -25.70 -17.05
C SER A 324 22.76 -26.57 -16.08
N TYR A 325 22.02 -27.24 -15.20
CA TYR A 325 22.53 -28.09 -14.15
C TYR A 325 21.78 -29.43 -14.18
N ASP A 326 22.48 -30.51 -13.84
CA ASP A 326 21.91 -31.85 -13.70
C ASP A 326 21.93 -32.28 -12.22
N LEU A 327 21.04 -33.21 -11.86
CA LEU A 327 21.10 -33.85 -10.55
C LEU A 327 22.44 -34.59 -10.41
N PRO A 328 23.05 -34.61 -9.20
CA PRO A 328 24.29 -35.34 -8.97
C PRO A 328 24.12 -36.83 -9.27
N GLY A 329 25.10 -37.44 -9.93
CA GLY A 329 25.13 -38.88 -10.13
C GLY A 329 25.30 -39.64 -8.80
N SER A 330 25.12 -40.96 -8.81
CA SER A 330 25.17 -41.82 -7.61
C SER A 330 26.45 -41.69 -6.77
N GLY A 331 27.59 -41.39 -7.39
CA GLY A 331 28.87 -41.15 -6.70
C GLY A 331 29.09 -39.71 -6.20
N GLN A 332 28.18 -38.79 -6.49
CA GLN A 332 28.32 -37.35 -6.21
C GLN A 332 27.31 -36.83 -5.18
N THR A 333 26.31 -37.62 -4.80
CA THR A 333 25.23 -37.21 -3.87
C THR A 333 25.75 -36.75 -2.50
N ASN A 334 26.92 -37.23 -2.07
CA ASN A 334 27.56 -36.79 -0.82
C ASN A 334 28.28 -35.45 -0.92
N ASN A 335 28.39 -34.86 -2.12
CA ASN A 335 29.19 -33.65 -2.38
C ASN A 335 28.35 -32.43 -2.75
N TYR A 336 27.06 -32.61 -3.04
CA TYR A 336 26.14 -31.58 -3.48
C TYR A 336 24.85 -31.71 -2.68
N LYS A 337 24.53 -30.69 -1.88
CA LYS A 337 23.33 -30.71 -1.03
C LYS A 337 22.61 -29.37 -1.10
N ALA A 338 21.38 -29.41 -1.63
CA ALA A 338 20.44 -28.29 -1.56
C ALA A 338 20.11 -27.99 -0.09
N LEU A 339 19.52 -26.82 0.18
CA LEU A 339 18.88 -26.55 1.47
C LEU A 339 17.78 -27.62 1.68
N PRO A 340 17.96 -28.58 2.61
CA PRO A 340 17.06 -29.73 2.75
C PRO A 340 15.64 -29.30 3.06
N ARG A 341 14.63 -30.06 2.66
CA ARG A 341 13.25 -29.82 3.08
C ARG A 341 13.06 -30.14 4.57
N ASP A 342 11.93 -29.72 5.15
CA ASP A 342 11.62 -30.10 6.52
C ASP A 342 11.50 -31.62 6.61
N ASN A 343 11.99 -32.21 7.70
CA ASN A 343 12.05 -33.65 7.87
C ASN A 343 10.67 -34.31 7.72
N CYS A 344 9.60 -33.60 8.09
CA CYS A 344 8.24 -34.08 7.96
C CYS A 344 7.80 -34.36 6.51
N PHE A 345 8.43 -33.72 5.50
CA PHE A 345 8.10 -33.95 4.09
C PHE A 345 8.57 -35.33 3.65
N TYR A 346 9.68 -35.82 4.23
CA TYR A 346 10.19 -37.16 3.95
C TYR A 346 9.44 -38.25 4.73
N SER A 347 9.00 -37.96 5.96
CA SER A 347 8.23 -38.91 6.77
C SER A 347 6.72 -38.90 6.48
N GLY A 348 6.23 -37.97 5.64
CA GLY A 348 4.80 -37.83 5.35
C GLY A 348 3.96 -37.31 6.52
N THR A 349 4.59 -36.63 7.49
CA THR A 349 3.94 -36.15 8.73
C THR A 349 3.76 -34.63 8.77
N CYS A 350 3.92 -33.94 7.64
CA CYS A 350 3.69 -32.50 7.58
C CYS A 350 2.21 -32.15 7.74
N THR A 351 1.93 -30.96 8.28
CA THR A 351 0.58 -30.49 8.57
C THR A 351 -0.09 -29.92 7.32
N GLN A 352 -1.38 -29.59 7.42
CA GLN A 352 -2.14 -28.87 6.39
C GLN A 352 -2.12 -29.58 5.03
N ALA A 353 -2.65 -30.80 5.00
CA ALA A 353 -2.61 -31.68 3.81
C ALA A 353 -1.19 -31.91 3.26
N GLY A 354 -0.18 -31.84 4.13
CA GLY A 354 1.22 -32.06 3.80
C GLY A 354 1.91 -30.88 3.11
N VAL A 355 1.30 -29.69 3.05
CA VAL A 355 1.92 -28.50 2.42
C VAL A 355 2.70 -27.63 3.38
N LEU A 356 2.48 -27.78 4.69
CA LEU A 356 3.13 -26.97 5.73
C LEU A 356 4.07 -27.82 6.57
N GLY A 357 5.34 -27.48 6.47
CA GLY A 357 6.42 -28.07 7.24
C GLY A 357 6.37 -27.71 8.73
N ASN A 358 7.42 -28.08 9.46
CA ASN A 358 7.56 -27.84 10.90
C ASN A 358 8.82 -27.02 11.27
N GLY A 359 9.59 -26.57 10.28
CA GLY A 359 10.82 -25.81 10.44
C GLY A 359 12.02 -26.62 10.93
N ALA A 360 11.88 -27.94 11.06
CA ALA A 360 12.95 -28.85 11.44
C ALA A 360 13.55 -29.50 10.19
N TRP A 361 14.82 -29.22 9.92
CA TRP A 361 15.53 -29.69 8.74
C TRP A 361 16.95 -30.12 9.10
N ASP A 362 17.56 -30.93 8.22
CA ASP A 362 18.91 -31.46 8.42
C ASP A 362 20.01 -30.39 8.20
N PHE A 363 20.10 -29.43 9.13
CA PHE A 363 21.12 -28.38 9.13
C PHE A 363 22.53 -28.96 9.26
N ALA A 364 22.74 -29.93 10.16
CA ALA A 364 24.05 -30.54 10.38
C ALA A 364 24.56 -31.26 9.13
N GLY A 365 23.71 -32.06 8.48
CA GLY A 365 24.07 -32.74 7.24
C GLY A 365 24.24 -31.79 6.06
N TYR A 366 23.47 -30.70 5.98
CA TYR A 366 23.69 -29.63 4.99
C TYR A 366 25.05 -28.96 5.19
N TRP A 367 25.36 -28.57 6.42
CA TRP A 367 26.59 -27.85 6.76
C TRP A 367 27.82 -28.72 6.52
N SER A 368 27.76 -30.00 6.91
CA SER A 368 28.84 -30.97 6.69
C SER A 368 29.16 -31.15 5.20
N VAL A 369 28.16 -31.30 4.34
CA VAL A 369 28.38 -31.48 2.89
C VAL A 369 28.92 -30.21 2.24
N ASN A 370 28.36 -29.04 2.59
CA ASN A 370 28.65 -27.79 1.88
C ASN A 370 29.82 -27.00 2.46
N HIS A 371 30.18 -27.24 3.72
CA HIS A 371 31.26 -26.51 4.41
C HIS A 371 32.28 -27.42 5.11
N GLY A 372 32.10 -28.74 5.07
CA GLY A 372 33.00 -29.69 5.72
C GLY A 372 33.08 -29.43 7.23
N ASN A 373 34.32 -29.26 7.72
CA ASN A 373 34.61 -29.06 9.15
C ASN A 373 34.52 -27.59 9.60
N ALA A 374 33.88 -26.71 8.82
CA ALA A 374 33.68 -25.32 9.25
C ALA A 374 32.85 -25.27 10.53
N SER A 375 33.21 -24.41 11.49
CA SER A 375 32.46 -24.28 12.73
C SER A 375 31.03 -23.77 12.47
N THR A 376 30.05 -24.40 13.13
CA THR A 376 28.64 -23.96 13.13
C THR A 376 28.36 -22.90 14.19
N SER A 377 29.29 -22.62 15.12
CA SER A 377 29.05 -21.72 16.25
C SER A 377 28.66 -20.32 15.81
N GLY A 378 29.28 -19.78 14.75
CA GLY A 378 28.98 -18.44 14.25
C GLY A 378 27.57 -18.32 13.67
N VAL A 379 27.15 -19.29 12.84
CA VAL A 379 25.80 -19.30 12.26
C VAL A 379 24.72 -19.57 13.31
N LEU A 380 24.96 -20.46 14.28
CA LEU A 380 24.01 -20.71 15.36
C LEU A 380 23.89 -19.51 16.33
N THR A 381 24.97 -18.73 16.48
CA THR A 381 24.91 -17.47 17.25
C THR A 381 24.09 -16.42 16.50
N ALA A 382 24.29 -16.29 15.18
CA ALA A 382 23.59 -15.30 14.36
C ALA A 382 22.12 -15.65 14.09
N CYS A 383 21.79 -16.94 13.96
CA CYS A 383 20.50 -17.42 13.49
C CYS A 383 19.70 -18.20 14.55
N GLY A 384 20.26 -18.41 15.74
CA GLY A 384 19.69 -19.25 16.79
C GLY A 384 20.02 -20.74 16.61
N ALA A 385 19.69 -21.52 17.65
CA ALA A 385 19.98 -22.96 17.70
C ALA A 385 19.24 -23.79 16.63
N SER A 386 18.09 -23.30 16.15
CA SER A 386 17.31 -23.87 15.06
C SER A 386 17.17 -22.84 13.94
N PRO A 387 18.22 -22.67 13.12
CA PRO A 387 18.27 -21.58 12.16
C PRO A 387 17.32 -21.82 10.98
N SER A 388 16.70 -20.76 10.47
CA SER A 388 15.99 -20.81 9.19
C SER A 388 16.96 -20.94 8.02
N ARG A 389 16.49 -21.50 6.90
CA ARG A 389 17.32 -21.64 5.69
C ARG A 389 17.71 -20.28 5.14
N TYR A 390 16.82 -19.29 5.20
CA TYR A 390 17.14 -17.93 4.78
C TYR A 390 18.23 -17.30 5.65
N CYS A 391 18.22 -17.53 6.96
CA CYS A 391 19.26 -17.00 7.83
C CYS A 391 20.62 -17.65 7.53
N VAL A 392 20.65 -18.98 7.34
CA VAL A 392 21.87 -19.69 6.90
C VAL A 392 22.36 -19.14 5.56
N TYR A 393 21.46 -18.97 4.59
CA TYR A 393 21.78 -18.41 3.28
C TYR A 393 22.39 -16.99 3.36
N LYS A 394 21.83 -16.11 4.20
CA LYS A 394 22.41 -14.77 4.45
C LYS A 394 23.76 -14.86 5.14
N TYR A 395 23.90 -15.78 6.09
CA TYR A 395 25.17 -16.01 6.78
C TYR A 395 26.25 -16.46 5.80
N GLU A 396 25.96 -17.41 4.90
CA GLU A 396 26.90 -17.86 3.86
C GLU A 396 27.35 -16.71 2.95
N ILE A 397 26.43 -15.83 2.53
CA ILE A 397 26.75 -14.66 1.70
C ILE A 397 27.67 -13.68 2.43
N ASN A 398 27.40 -13.44 3.71
CA ASN A 398 28.19 -12.52 4.53
C ASN A 398 29.54 -13.11 4.97
N ASN A 399 29.77 -14.41 4.76
CA ASN A 399 31.00 -15.10 5.12
C ASN A 399 31.60 -15.82 3.89
N PRO A 400 32.04 -15.08 2.85
CA PRO A 400 32.50 -15.67 1.59
C PRO A 400 33.79 -16.50 1.73
N THR A 401 34.51 -16.37 2.85
CA THR A 401 35.70 -17.18 3.18
C THR A 401 35.35 -18.58 3.69
N LEU A 402 34.07 -18.87 3.98
CA LEU A 402 33.64 -20.22 4.29
C LEU A 402 34.06 -21.15 3.17
N LYS A 403 34.72 -22.25 3.53
CA LYS A 403 35.08 -23.28 2.58
C LYS A 403 33.79 -23.74 1.89
N SER A 404 33.75 -23.61 0.57
CA SER A 404 32.72 -24.23 -0.25
C SER A 404 33.13 -25.69 -0.47
N GLY A 405 32.18 -26.61 -0.33
CA GLY A 405 32.30 -28.00 -0.77
C GLY A 405 32.50 -28.09 -2.29
N GLN A 406 32.11 -29.21 -2.90
CA GLN A 406 32.22 -29.32 -4.37
C GLN A 406 31.27 -28.36 -5.09
N GLU A 407 30.07 -28.15 -4.56
CA GLU A 407 29.16 -27.12 -5.06
C GLU A 407 29.65 -25.73 -4.67
N LYS A 408 29.86 -24.88 -5.67
CA LYS A 408 30.25 -23.48 -5.47
C LYS A 408 29.07 -22.65 -4.98
N THR A 409 29.32 -21.82 -3.97
CA THR A 409 28.37 -20.79 -3.52
C THR A 409 28.03 -19.79 -4.64
N PRO A 410 29.00 -19.11 -5.29
CA PRO A 410 28.70 -18.16 -6.35
C PRO A 410 28.19 -18.85 -7.64
N PRO A 411 27.47 -18.12 -8.51
CA PRO A 411 27.11 -18.60 -9.85
C PRO A 411 28.34 -19.09 -10.62
N GLN A 412 28.12 -20.12 -11.44
CA GLN A 412 29.18 -20.71 -12.27
C GLN A 412 29.10 -20.27 -13.73
N CYS A 413 27.91 -19.87 -14.18
CA CYS A 413 27.69 -19.43 -15.55
C CYS A 413 27.71 -17.91 -15.70
N ASN A 414 27.63 -17.18 -14.59
CA ASN A 414 27.49 -15.73 -14.58
C ASN A 414 28.44 -15.09 -13.60
N THR A 415 28.98 -13.93 -13.98
CA THR A 415 29.92 -13.15 -13.16
C THR A 415 29.21 -12.03 -12.38
N THR A 416 28.02 -11.64 -12.82
CA THR A 416 27.21 -10.60 -12.16
C THR A 416 26.16 -11.25 -11.27
N THR A 417 26.09 -10.81 -10.02
CA THR A 417 25.08 -11.23 -9.04
C THR A 417 24.29 -10.03 -8.53
N GLN A 418 23.18 -10.30 -7.87
CA GLN A 418 22.40 -9.30 -7.14
C GLN A 418 22.65 -9.37 -5.63
N LEU A 419 21.85 -8.64 -4.85
CA LEU A 419 21.85 -8.70 -3.39
C LEU A 419 21.25 -10.02 -2.89
N ALA A 420 21.44 -10.30 -1.60
CA ALA A 420 20.92 -11.50 -0.94
C ALA A 420 19.41 -11.71 -1.16
N ASP A 421 18.63 -10.63 -1.24
CA ASP A 421 17.18 -10.65 -1.41
C ASP A 421 16.72 -11.21 -2.76
N ARG A 422 17.64 -11.50 -3.70
CA ARG A 422 17.31 -12.04 -5.02
C ARG A 422 16.49 -13.34 -4.98
N ARG A 423 16.67 -14.16 -3.94
CA ARG A 423 15.88 -15.39 -3.72
C ARG A 423 14.55 -15.16 -3.03
N LEU A 424 14.24 -13.93 -2.60
CA LEU A 424 12.91 -13.59 -2.10
C LEU A 424 11.96 -13.38 -3.29
N VAL A 425 10.77 -13.94 -3.17
CA VAL A 425 9.60 -13.59 -4.00
C VAL A 425 8.57 -12.94 -3.11
N TYR A 426 7.92 -11.90 -3.61
CA TYR A 426 6.92 -11.14 -2.86
C TYR A 426 5.53 -11.58 -3.34
N VAL A 427 4.69 -12.01 -2.41
CA VAL A 427 3.41 -12.69 -2.72
C VAL A 427 2.28 -12.18 -1.86
N ALA A 428 1.05 -12.25 -2.37
CA ALA A 428 -0.14 -11.84 -1.65
C ALA A 428 -0.68 -13.07 -0.93
N ILE A 429 -0.98 -12.96 0.36
CA ILE A 429 -1.60 -14.04 1.13
C ILE A 429 -3.09 -13.81 1.15
N ILE A 430 -3.84 -14.83 0.74
CA ILE A 430 -5.29 -14.80 0.66
C ILE A 430 -5.86 -15.95 1.49
N ASP A 431 -6.98 -15.69 2.16
CA ASP A 431 -7.79 -16.74 2.75
C ASP A 431 -8.65 -17.41 1.68
N CYS A 432 -8.10 -18.43 1.02
CA CYS A 432 -8.79 -19.05 -0.11
C CYS A 432 -10.03 -19.84 0.31
N ALA A 433 -10.07 -20.36 1.53
CA ALA A 433 -11.23 -21.06 2.07
C ALA A 433 -12.36 -20.07 2.37
N ALA A 434 -12.07 -18.97 3.08
CA ALA A 434 -13.08 -17.97 3.42
C ALA A 434 -13.64 -17.23 2.19
N ASN A 435 -12.82 -17.04 1.14
CA ASN A 435 -13.22 -16.31 -0.06
C ASN A 435 -13.65 -17.21 -1.23
N ASN A 436 -13.72 -18.54 -1.04
CA ASN A 436 -14.05 -19.52 -2.08
C ASN A 436 -13.31 -19.25 -3.40
N VAL A 437 -11.97 -19.17 -3.32
CA VAL A 437 -11.12 -18.77 -4.44
C VAL A 437 -11.11 -19.85 -5.52
N GLN A 438 -11.40 -19.45 -6.74
CA GLN A 438 -11.54 -20.30 -7.93
C GLN A 438 -10.80 -19.67 -9.12
N GLY A 439 -10.66 -20.42 -10.20
CA GLY A 439 -10.16 -19.86 -11.46
C GLY A 439 -11.18 -18.86 -12.05
N GLY A 440 -10.70 -17.81 -12.73
CA GLY A 440 -11.59 -16.97 -13.54
C GLY A 440 -11.60 -15.46 -13.26
N GLY A 441 -10.63 -14.93 -12.53
CA GLY A 441 -10.43 -13.47 -12.46
C GLY A 441 -11.19 -12.74 -11.35
N GLN A 442 -11.19 -13.32 -10.15
CA GLN A 442 -11.85 -12.77 -8.96
C GLN A 442 -11.04 -11.63 -8.33
N THR A 443 -11.73 -10.63 -7.81
CA THR A 443 -11.12 -9.61 -6.93
C THR A 443 -11.21 -10.10 -5.49
N LEU A 444 -10.06 -10.23 -4.82
CA LEU A 444 -9.95 -10.87 -3.51
C LEU A 444 -9.29 -9.94 -2.49
N PRO A 445 -9.75 -9.95 -1.23
CA PRO A 445 -9.08 -9.23 -0.16
C PRO A 445 -7.73 -9.88 0.16
N VAL A 446 -6.72 -9.05 0.41
CA VAL A 446 -5.39 -9.52 0.84
C VAL A 446 -5.33 -9.55 2.36
N GLN A 447 -4.97 -10.70 2.95
CA GLN A 447 -4.73 -10.79 4.41
C GLN A 447 -3.42 -10.10 4.81
N ALA A 448 -2.38 -10.34 4.02
CA ALA A 448 -1.05 -9.75 4.18
C ALA A 448 -0.25 -9.94 2.89
N PHE A 449 0.78 -9.14 2.68
CA PHE A 449 1.84 -9.47 1.75
C PHE A 449 2.96 -10.20 2.47
N ALA A 450 3.63 -11.12 1.80
CA ALA A 450 4.75 -11.88 2.34
C ALA A 450 5.99 -11.79 1.46
N SER A 451 7.16 -11.82 2.07
CA SER A 451 8.39 -12.23 1.40
C SER A 451 8.64 -13.71 1.64
N VAL A 452 8.73 -14.49 0.58
CA VAL A 452 9.00 -15.93 0.62
C VAL A 452 10.40 -16.17 0.07
N PHE A 453 11.26 -16.77 0.87
CA PHE A 453 12.57 -17.23 0.42
C PHE A 453 12.43 -18.55 -0.32
N VAL A 454 12.78 -18.57 -1.61
CA VAL A 454 12.78 -19.79 -2.43
C VAL A 454 14.02 -20.61 -2.14
N THR A 455 13.83 -21.83 -1.64
CA THR A 455 14.92 -22.67 -1.09
C THR A 455 15.59 -23.54 -2.15
N GLU A 456 14.83 -23.97 -3.15
CA GLU A 456 15.28 -24.83 -4.24
C GLU A 456 14.67 -24.39 -5.58
N THR A 457 15.14 -24.97 -6.69
CA THR A 457 14.62 -24.66 -8.02
C THR A 457 13.13 -24.98 -8.12
N ALA A 458 12.36 -24.09 -8.74
CA ALA A 458 10.96 -24.34 -9.05
C ALA A 458 10.84 -25.50 -10.05
N GLY A 459 9.89 -26.40 -9.80
CA GLY A 459 9.58 -27.52 -10.67
C GLY A 459 9.00 -27.07 -12.01
N GLY A 460 9.23 -27.84 -13.07
CA GLY A 460 8.55 -27.65 -14.35
C GLY A 460 7.17 -28.33 -14.38
N PRO A 461 6.46 -28.25 -15.52
CA PRO A 461 5.27 -29.07 -15.76
C PRO A 461 5.56 -30.57 -15.54
N PRO A 462 4.61 -31.35 -15.01
CA PRO A 462 3.21 -30.99 -14.75
C PRO A 462 2.94 -30.39 -13.35
N ASN A 463 3.88 -30.46 -12.41
CA ASN A 463 3.59 -30.15 -10.99
C ASN A 463 3.86 -28.69 -10.61
N ALA A 464 4.86 -28.06 -11.24
CA ALA A 464 5.20 -26.65 -11.01
C ALA A 464 5.48 -26.27 -9.55
N ASP A 465 5.94 -27.20 -8.73
CA ASP A 465 6.10 -27.00 -7.29
C ASP A 465 7.14 -25.91 -6.95
N ILE A 466 6.82 -25.07 -5.97
CA ILE A 466 7.74 -24.10 -5.39
C ILE A 466 7.87 -24.41 -3.90
N TYR A 467 9.10 -24.52 -3.40
CA TYR A 467 9.36 -24.65 -1.96
C TYR A 467 10.02 -23.39 -1.43
N GLY A 468 9.58 -22.95 -0.26
CA GLY A 468 10.15 -21.76 0.36
C GLY A 468 9.83 -21.61 1.83
N GLU A 469 10.28 -20.50 2.40
CA GLU A 469 10.04 -20.11 3.79
C GLU A 469 9.55 -18.66 3.84
N ILE A 470 8.43 -18.40 4.54
CA ILE A 470 7.96 -17.03 4.76
C ILE A 470 8.88 -16.33 5.76
N GLN A 471 9.50 -15.24 5.34
CA GLN A 471 10.47 -14.50 6.15
C GLN A 471 9.87 -13.28 6.84
N ASP A 472 8.93 -12.63 6.18
CA ASP A 472 8.30 -11.41 6.66
C ASP A 472 6.89 -11.27 6.07
N ILE A 473 6.04 -10.52 6.76
CA ILE A 473 4.68 -10.18 6.35
C ILE A 473 4.36 -8.70 6.59
N SER A 474 3.45 -8.12 5.82
CA SER A 474 3.15 -6.67 5.88
C SER A 474 2.29 -6.25 7.07
N THR A 475 2.01 -7.14 8.03
CA THR A 475 1.23 -6.84 9.25
C THR A 475 2.11 -6.16 10.31
N SER A 476 1.51 -5.63 11.37
CA SER A 476 2.23 -5.06 12.54
C SER A 476 3.27 -5.97 13.19
N VAL A 477 3.13 -7.30 13.06
CA VAL A 477 4.07 -8.30 13.62
C VAL A 477 5.24 -8.60 12.66
N GLY A 478 5.22 -8.05 11.45
CA GLY A 478 6.31 -8.18 10.48
C GLY A 478 7.62 -7.54 10.96
N GLN A 479 8.73 -8.02 10.39
CA GLN A 479 10.06 -7.44 10.57
C GLN A 479 10.27 -6.13 9.81
N GLY A 480 9.26 -5.66 9.05
CA GLY A 480 9.28 -4.37 8.35
C GLY A 480 10.17 -4.33 7.12
N THR A 481 10.70 -5.47 6.67
CA THR A 481 11.54 -5.57 5.47
C THR A 481 10.76 -5.29 4.19
N LEU A 482 9.43 -5.46 4.23
CA LEU A 482 8.51 -5.14 3.14
C LEU A 482 8.22 -3.64 3.01
N LYS A 483 8.52 -2.81 4.05
CA LYS A 483 8.27 -1.36 4.00
C LYS A 483 9.00 -0.67 2.85
N LYS A 484 10.16 -1.19 2.44
CA LYS A 484 10.93 -0.67 1.30
C LYS A 484 10.21 -0.81 -0.05
N LEU A 485 9.21 -1.70 -0.13
CA LEU A 485 8.41 -1.96 -1.32
C LEU A 485 7.03 -1.29 -1.24
N GLN A 486 6.67 -0.80 -0.07
CA GLN A 486 5.38 -0.17 0.19
C GLN A 486 5.38 1.27 -0.37
N ARG A 487 4.36 1.58 -1.15
CA ARG A 487 3.98 2.94 -1.52
C ARG A 487 2.70 3.30 -0.79
N ASN A 488 2.78 4.41 -0.09
CA ASN A 488 1.70 4.99 0.67
C ASN A 488 1.16 6.17 -0.13
N GLU A 489 -0.09 6.07 -0.58
CA GLU A 489 -0.75 7.11 -1.35
C GLU A 489 -1.94 7.63 -0.55
N ALA A 490 -1.78 8.82 0.02
CA ALA A 490 -2.89 9.57 0.59
C ALA A 490 -3.53 10.38 -0.55
N GLN A 491 -4.82 10.16 -0.78
CA GLN A 491 -5.58 10.82 -1.84
C GLN A 491 -6.72 11.63 -1.24
N LEU A 492 -6.89 12.85 -1.72
CA LEU A 492 -8.04 13.69 -1.40
C LEU A 492 -9.19 13.38 -2.36
N TYR A 493 -10.40 13.26 -1.83
CA TYR A 493 -11.66 13.08 -2.55
C TYR A 493 -12.51 14.33 -2.32
N ARG A 494 -13.03 14.92 -3.39
CA ARG A 494 -13.75 16.20 -3.37
C ARG A 494 -15.10 16.08 -4.03
#